data_AF-A0A453J2Y6-F1
#
_entry.id   AF-A0A453J2Y6-F1
#
_cell.length_a   1.000
_cell.length_b   1.000
_cell.length_c   1.000
_cell.angle_alpha   90.00
_cell.angle_beta   90.00
_cell.angle_gamma   90.00
#
_symmetry.space_group_name_H-M   'P 1'
#
loop_
_entity.id
_entity.type
_entity.pdbx_description
1 polymer ?
#
loop_
_entity_poly.entity_id
_entity_poly.type
_entity_poly.pdbx_seq_one_letter_code
_entity_poly.pdbx_strand_id
1 'polypeptide(L)'
;QVRCKDKKLCSGAGARVVVTDRARMKTNRTDLVLSSPAFAAMARPGMAARLTKLRAVDVEYKRVPCEYRGKNLSVRVEERSRAPSELAVRFLYQGGQTDIVAVDVAKVSNNQRQSLPRPPQESLTDALRHLNCTARVLVSD
;
A
#
# COMPACT_ATOMS: atom_id res chain seq x y z
N GLN A 1 -3.53 -3.88 -7.50
CA GLN A 1 -4.35 -3.34 -8.60
C GLN A 1 -5.78 -3.21 -8.09
N VAL A 2 -6.42 -2.09 -8.38
CA VAL A 2 -7.80 -1.79 -7.99
C VAL A 2 -8.58 -1.42 -9.24
N ARG A 3 -9.75 -2.02 -9.44
CA ARG A 3 -10.59 -1.85 -10.61
C ARG A 3 -12.03 -1.56 -10.17
N CYS A 4 -12.58 -0.46 -10.62
CA CYS A 4 -13.98 -0.13 -10.36
C CYS A 4 -14.93 -0.95 -11.24
N LYS A 5 -16.10 -1.31 -10.69
CA LYS A 5 -17.10 -2.18 -11.34
C LYS A 5 -17.92 -1.50 -12.43
N ASP A 6 -18.10 -0.17 -12.36
CA ASP A 6 -18.88 0.57 -13.35
C ASP A 6 -18.10 0.72 -14.67
N LYS A 7 -18.42 -0.13 -15.66
CA LYS A 7 -17.79 -0.13 -16.99
C LYS A 7 -18.04 1.15 -17.81
N LYS A 8 -19.06 1.96 -17.46
CA LYS A 8 -19.34 3.22 -18.14
C LYS A 8 -18.32 4.29 -17.76
N LEU A 9 -17.86 4.27 -16.51
CA LEU A 9 -16.94 5.28 -15.95
C LEU A 9 -15.50 4.79 -15.86
N CYS A 10 -15.31 3.49 -15.59
CA CYS A 10 -14.04 2.93 -15.16
C CYS A 10 -13.35 2.11 -16.26
N SER A 11 -12.03 2.18 -16.31
CA SER A 11 -11.23 1.43 -17.27
C SER A 11 -11.16 -0.04 -16.89
N GLY A 12 -11.04 -0.93 -17.88
CA GLY A 12 -10.84 -2.36 -17.62
C GLY A 12 -9.49 -2.69 -16.98
N ALA A 13 -8.49 -1.81 -17.17
CA ALA A 13 -7.15 -1.98 -16.63
C ALA A 13 -7.06 -1.67 -15.12
N GLY A 14 -7.93 -0.78 -14.62
CA GLY A 14 -7.87 -0.29 -13.25
C GLY A 14 -6.59 0.50 -12.95
N ALA A 15 -6.35 0.79 -11.68
CA ALA A 15 -5.18 1.50 -11.19
C ALA A 15 -4.22 0.56 -10.42
N ARG A 16 -2.91 0.77 -10.59
CA ARG A 16 -1.89 0.18 -9.71
C ARG A 16 -1.64 1.16 -8.57
N VAL A 17 -1.75 0.68 -7.35
CA VAL A 17 -1.62 1.49 -6.12
C VAL A 17 -0.70 0.77 -5.15
N VAL A 18 0.03 1.56 -4.36
CA VAL A 18 0.89 1.08 -3.27
C VAL A 18 0.19 1.38 -1.95
N VAL A 19 0.14 0.39 -1.07
CA VAL A 19 -0.42 0.56 0.26
C VAL A 19 0.62 1.26 1.13
N THR A 20 0.25 2.44 1.66
CA THR A 20 1.16 3.26 2.48
C THR A 20 0.77 3.32 3.95
N ASP A 21 -0.51 3.19 4.29
CA ASP A 21 -1.00 3.30 5.65
C ASP A 21 -2.33 2.53 5.84
N ARG A 22 -2.74 2.37 7.10
CA ARG A 22 -4.05 1.87 7.49
C ARG A 22 -5.03 3.03 7.60
N ALA A 23 -6.18 2.91 6.95
CA ALA A 23 -7.28 3.84 7.18
C ALA A 23 -7.73 3.76 8.65
N ARG A 24 -7.83 4.90 9.34
CA ARG A 24 -8.29 4.98 10.74
C ARG A 24 -9.80 4.77 10.92
N MET A 25 -10.53 4.53 9.83
CA MET A 25 -11.98 4.42 9.85
C MET A 25 -12.40 3.07 10.46
N LYS A 26 -13.19 3.12 11.54
CA LYS A 26 -13.81 1.95 12.16
C LYS A 26 -15.05 1.53 11.37
N THR A 27 -14.88 0.98 10.17
CA THR A 27 -15.99 0.32 9.47
C THR A 27 -15.76 -1.18 9.48
N ASN A 28 -16.83 -1.97 9.65
CA ASN A 28 -16.80 -3.44 9.51
C ASN A 28 -16.63 -3.88 8.05
N ARG A 29 -16.22 -2.97 7.16
CA ARG A 29 -16.07 -3.19 5.71
C ARG A 29 -14.62 -2.96 5.34
N THR A 30 -14.13 -3.73 4.37
CA THR A 30 -12.81 -3.55 3.77
C THR A 30 -12.87 -2.33 2.85
N ASP A 31 -12.83 -1.13 3.43
CA ASP A 31 -12.81 0.11 2.65
C ASP A 31 -11.36 0.48 2.30
N LEU A 32 -11.11 0.76 1.03
CA LEU A 32 -9.81 1.22 0.54
C LEU A 32 -9.85 2.74 0.40
N VAL A 33 -9.01 3.45 1.13
CA VAL A 33 -8.87 4.90 0.96
C VAL A 33 -7.75 5.16 -0.04
N LEU A 34 -8.08 5.73 -1.20
CA LEU A 34 -7.13 6.07 -2.24
C LEU A 34 -6.91 7.57 -2.32
N SER A 35 -5.68 7.97 -2.64
CA SER A 35 -5.39 9.34 -3.03
C SER A 35 -6.22 9.77 -4.25
N SER A 36 -6.57 11.05 -4.35
CA SER A 36 -7.30 11.62 -5.50
C SER A 36 -6.73 11.23 -6.87
N PRO A 37 -5.40 11.25 -7.10
CA PRO A 37 -4.82 10.79 -8.37
C PRO A 37 -5.04 9.28 -8.61
N ALA A 38 -4.89 8.46 -7.58
CA ALA A 38 -5.11 7.02 -7.69
C ALA A 38 -6.58 6.68 -7.99
N PHE A 39 -7.51 7.45 -7.41
CA PHE A 39 -8.93 7.30 -7.67
C PHE A 39 -9.29 7.66 -9.12
N ALA A 40 -8.80 8.81 -9.59
CA ALA A 40 -8.99 9.27 -10.96
C ALA A 40 -8.36 8.32 -12.00
N ALA A 41 -7.24 7.68 -11.68
CA ALA A 41 -6.56 6.72 -12.57
C ALA A 41 -7.40 5.46 -12.85
N MET A 42 -8.43 5.16 -12.06
CA MET A 42 -9.37 4.08 -12.36
C MET A 42 -10.36 4.43 -13.47
N ALA A 43 -10.52 5.72 -13.80
CA ALA A 43 -11.47 6.18 -14.81
C ALA A 43 -11.01 5.87 -16.23
N ARG A 44 -11.97 5.87 -17.16
CA ARG A 44 -11.69 5.93 -18.60
C ARG A 44 -11.21 7.33 -18.99
N PRO A 45 -10.50 7.48 -20.12
CA PRO A 45 -10.16 8.79 -20.67
C PRO A 45 -11.39 9.72 -20.72
N GLY A 46 -11.27 10.92 -20.17
CA GLY A 46 -12.38 11.90 -20.10
C GLY A 46 -13.40 11.69 -18.96
N MET A 47 -13.38 10.55 -18.25
CA MET A 47 -14.36 10.24 -17.19
C MET A 47 -13.86 10.54 -15.78
N ALA A 48 -12.60 10.93 -15.61
CA ALA A 48 -11.98 11.17 -14.30
C ALA A 48 -12.77 12.15 -13.42
N ALA A 49 -13.16 13.30 -13.96
CA ALA A 49 -13.95 14.29 -13.21
C ALA A 49 -15.31 13.75 -12.76
N ARG A 50 -15.96 12.94 -13.59
CA ARG A 50 -17.24 12.31 -13.26
C ARG A 50 -17.08 11.21 -12.21
N LEU A 51 -16.01 10.43 -12.30
CA LEU A 51 -15.68 9.44 -11.29
C LEU A 51 -15.42 10.12 -9.93
N THR A 52 -14.55 11.13 -9.90
CA THR A 52 -14.20 11.87 -8.66
C THR A 52 -15.42 12.50 -7.98
N LYS A 53 -16.41 12.98 -8.75
CA LYS A 53 -17.67 13.50 -8.18
C LYS A 53 -18.46 12.47 -7.36
N LEU A 54 -18.31 11.17 -7.65
CA LEU A 54 -19.01 10.12 -6.90
C LEU A 54 -18.46 9.93 -5.49
N ARG A 55 -17.20 10.35 -5.23
CA ARG A 55 -16.42 10.19 -3.98
C ARG A 55 -16.21 8.75 -3.48
N ALA A 56 -17.08 7.82 -3.86
CA ALA A 56 -17.00 6.43 -3.51
C ALA A 56 -17.54 5.53 -4.63
N VAL A 57 -16.86 4.43 -4.89
CA VAL A 57 -17.30 3.41 -5.86
C VAL A 57 -16.96 2.01 -5.38
N ASP A 58 -17.75 1.03 -5.81
CA ASP A 58 -17.44 -0.38 -5.58
C ASP A 58 -16.36 -0.85 -6.54
N VAL A 59 -15.38 -1.55 -5.98
CA VAL A 59 -14.20 -2.01 -6.69
C VAL A 59 -13.95 -3.49 -6.44
N GLU A 60 -13.19 -4.06 -7.35
CA GLU A 60 -12.48 -5.32 -7.22
C GLU A 60 -10.99 -5.02 -7.10
N TYR A 61 -10.29 -5.76 -6.27
CA TYR A 61 -8.85 -5.59 -6.12
C TYR A 61 -8.14 -6.92 -6.06
N LYS A 62 -6.88 -6.89 -6.50
CA LYS A 62 -5.94 -8.01 -6.38
C LYS A 62 -4.53 -7.49 -6.12
N ARG A 63 -3.75 -8.26 -5.34
CA ARG A 63 -2.31 -8.01 -5.19
C ARG A 63 -1.63 -8.27 -6.54
N VAL A 64 -0.73 -7.37 -6.91
CA VAL A 64 0.10 -7.47 -8.12
C VAL A 64 1.53 -7.06 -7.75
N PRO A 65 2.55 -7.57 -8.44
CA PRO A 65 3.93 -7.17 -8.19
C PRO A 65 4.13 -5.65 -8.28
N CYS A 66 4.84 -5.08 -7.30
CA CYS A 66 5.32 -3.71 -7.35
C CYS A 66 6.57 -3.63 -8.25
N GLU A 67 6.57 -2.71 -9.20
CA GLU A 67 7.68 -2.48 -10.12
C GLU A 67 8.25 -1.07 -9.90
N TYR A 68 9.49 -0.98 -9.41
CA TYR A 68 10.19 0.28 -9.21
C TYR A 68 11.36 0.40 -10.18
N ARG A 69 11.12 0.92 -11.38
CA ARG A 69 12.14 1.04 -12.44
C ARG A 69 13.30 1.93 -11.98
N GLY A 70 14.53 1.44 -12.12
CA GLY A 70 15.75 2.17 -11.77
C GLY A 70 15.94 2.42 -10.27
N LYS A 71 15.21 1.70 -9.40
CA LYS A 71 15.32 1.83 -7.95
C LYS A 71 15.54 0.46 -7.32
N ASN A 72 16.52 0.39 -6.43
CA ASN A 72 16.78 -0.79 -5.60
C ASN A 72 16.05 -0.66 -4.26
N LEU A 73 15.90 -1.78 -3.55
CA LEU A 73 15.51 -1.79 -2.16
C LEU A 73 16.44 -0.87 -1.38
N SER A 74 15.87 0.10 -0.65
CA SER A 74 16.64 1.02 0.17
C SER A 74 16.10 1.06 1.59
N VAL A 75 17.00 1.23 2.55
CA VAL A 75 16.67 1.37 3.97
C VAL A 75 16.94 2.82 4.37
N ARG A 76 15.95 3.46 4.98
CA ARG A 76 16.06 4.83 5.49
C ARG A 76 15.87 4.83 6.99
N VAL A 77 16.77 5.50 7.71
CA VAL A 77 16.60 5.76 9.14
C VAL A 77 15.53 6.85 9.31
N GLU A 78 14.53 6.59 10.15
CA GLU A 78 13.45 7.51 10.42
C GLU A 78 13.87 8.56 11.45
N GLU A 79 13.35 9.77 11.35
CA GLU A 79 13.69 10.90 12.24
C GLU A 79 13.43 10.61 13.72
N ARG A 80 12.46 9.73 14.03
CA ARG A 80 12.16 9.30 15.39
C ARG A 80 13.25 8.42 16.02
N SER A 81 14.21 7.92 15.23
CA SER A 81 15.29 7.07 15.72
C SER A 81 16.19 7.87 16.68
N ARG A 82 16.52 7.28 17.83
CA ARG A 82 17.34 7.92 18.87
C ARG A 82 18.52 7.03 19.22
N ALA A 83 19.71 7.39 18.76
CA ALA A 83 20.91 6.65 19.13
C ALA A 83 21.28 6.93 20.61
N PRO A 84 21.71 5.93 21.39
CA PRO A 84 21.87 4.51 21.02
C PRO A 84 20.64 3.63 21.32
N SER A 85 19.58 4.19 21.92
CA SER A 85 18.49 3.41 22.52
C SER A 85 17.44 2.88 21.54
N GLU A 86 17.26 3.52 20.38
CA GLU A 86 16.17 3.23 19.45
C GLU A 86 16.61 3.35 17.99
N LEU A 87 16.50 2.25 17.26
CA LEU A 87 16.66 2.20 15.81
C LEU A 87 15.29 2.10 15.13
N ALA A 88 14.89 3.16 14.44
CA ALA A 88 13.69 3.17 13.62
C ALA A 88 14.08 3.26 12.13
N VAL A 89 13.71 2.25 11.34
CA VAL A 89 13.99 2.21 9.90
C VAL A 89 12.73 2.02 9.08
N ARG A 90 12.76 2.50 7.84
CA ARG A 90 11.74 2.30 6.82
C ARG A 90 12.38 1.68 5.58
N PHE A 91 11.75 0.62 5.07
CA PHE A 91 12.11 0.01 3.80
C PHE A 91 11.36 0.71 2.67
N LEU A 92 12.06 1.10 1.63
CA LEU A 92 11.51 1.74 0.45
C LEU A 92 11.82 0.90 -0.79
N TYR A 93 10.91 0.94 -1.77
CA TYR A 93 11.07 0.30 -3.07
C TYR A 93 11.21 -1.23 -3.01
N GLN A 94 10.54 -1.87 -2.06
CA GLN A 94 10.41 -3.33 -2.07
C GLN A 94 9.63 -3.77 -3.31
N GLY A 95 10.35 -4.32 -4.29
CA GLY A 95 9.77 -4.82 -5.53
C GLY A 95 9.08 -6.17 -5.37
N GLY A 96 8.36 -6.57 -6.40
CA GLY A 96 7.70 -7.88 -6.46
C GLY A 96 6.39 -7.93 -5.68
N GLN A 97 5.86 -9.14 -5.51
CA GLN A 97 4.68 -9.42 -4.71
C GLN A 97 5.11 -10.07 -3.40
N THR A 98 5.97 -9.38 -2.64
CA THR A 98 6.62 -9.90 -1.43
C THR A 98 6.33 -9.03 -0.23
N ASP A 99 6.32 -9.63 0.96
CA ASP A 99 6.18 -8.97 2.25
C ASP A 99 7.50 -9.09 3.05
N ILE A 100 7.85 -8.07 3.86
CA ILE A 100 8.96 -8.17 4.82
C ILE A 100 8.43 -8.81 6.10
N VAL A 101 8.80 -10.07 6.35
CA VAL A 101 8.29 -10.86 7.49
C VAL A 101 9.14 -10.77 8.75
N ALA A 102 10.42 -10.42 8.58
CA ALA A 102 11.41 -10.28 9.65
C ALA A 102 12.56 -9.36 9.20
N VAL A 103 13.20 -8.70 10.16
CA VAL A 103 14.40 -7.88 9.94
C VAL A 103 15.35 -8.14 11.10
N ASP A 104 16.58 -8.56 10.79
CA ASP A 104 17.64 -8.74 11.78
C ASP A 104 18.76 -7.72 11.54
N VAL A 105 19.24 -7.12 12.62
CA VAL A 105 20.38 -6.19 12.61
C VAL A 105 21.54 -6.86 13.32
N ALA A 106 22.72 -6.85 12.70
CA ALA A 106 23.93 -7.42 13.28
C ALA A 106 25.00 -6.35 13.50
N LYS A 107 25.63 -6.34 14.67
CA LYS A 107 26.81 -5.49 14.91
C LYS A 107 28.06 -6.15 14.32
N VAL A 108 28.79 -5.41 13.49
CA VAL A 108 29.98 -5.90 12.77
C VAL A 108 31.06 -6.43 13.71
N SER A 109 31.19 -5.85 14.91
CA SER A 109 32.27 -6.19 15.84
C SER A 109 32.15 -7.54 16.54
N ASN A 110 30.95 -8.14 16.63
CA ASN A 110 30.75 -9.36 17.42
C ASN A 110 29.65 -10.31 16.91
N ASN A 111 29.12 -10.09 15.70
CA ASN A 111 28.07 -10.91 15.08
C ASN A 111 26.80 -11.09 15.94
N GLN A 112 26.59 -10.25 16.97
CA GLN A 112 25.35 -10.26 17.74
C GLN A 112 24.21 -9.77 16.86
N ARG A 113 23.20 -10.61 16.66
CA ARG A 113 21.99 -10.31 15.90
C ARG A 113 20.88 -9.89 16.85
N GLN A 114 20.19 -8.82 16.51
CA GLN A 114 18.99 -8.36 17.18
C GLN A 114 17.88 -8.26 16.14
N SER A 115 16.79 -9.00 16.37
CA SER A 115 15.59 -8.90 15.56
C SER A 115 14.87 -7.59 15.87
N LEU A 116 14.53 -6.85 14.82
CA LEU A 116 13.68 -5.67 14.96
C LEU A 116 12.21 -6.10 15.06
N PRO A 117 11.40 -5.41 15.87
CA PRO A 117 9.96 -5.62 15.88
C PRO A 117 9.39 -5.39 14.48
N ARG A 118 8.37 -6.18 14.11
CA ARG A 118 7.75 -6.11 12.80
C ARG A 118 7.26 -4.69 12.49
N PRO A 119 7.43 -4.22 11.24
CA PRO A 119 6.87 -2.94 10.84
C PRO A 119 5.35 -2.95 10.98
N PRO A 120 4.72 -1.83 11.36
CA PRO A 120 3.28 -1.74 11.64
C PRO A 120 2.34 -1.98 10.43
N GLN A 121 2.87 -2.38 9.26
CA GLN A 121 2.10 -2.69 8.05
C GLN A 121 1.23 -3.97 8.17
N GLU A 122 1.35 -4.70 9.28
CA GLU A 122 0.88 -6.09 9.41
C GLU A 122 -0.64 -6.31 9.30
N SER A 123 -1.49 -5.29 9.47
CA SER A 123 -2.94 -5.53 9.39
C SER A 123 -3.56 -5.47 7.99
N LEU A 124 -2.87 -4.90 6.99
CA LEU A 124 -3.48 -4.69 5.66
C LEU A 124 -3.03 -5.72 4.63
N THR A 125 -1.77 -6.16 4.66
CA THR A 125 -1.28 -7.21 3.75
C THR A 125 -1.95 -8.55 4.03
N ASP A 126 -2.30 -8.83 5.29
CA ASP A 126 -3.05 -10.01 5.72
C ASP A 126 -4.52 -9.97 5.28
N ALA A 127 -5.18 -8.81 5.34
CA ALA A 127 -6.54 -8.62 4.82
C ALA A 127 -6.62 -8.72 3.28
N LEU A 128 -5.49 -8.50 2.59
CA LEU A 128 -5.36 -8.58 1.13
C LEU A 128 -4.87 -9.96 0.63
N ARG A 129 -4.70 -10.96 1.51
CA ARG A 129 -4.20 -12.30 1.14
C ARG A 129 -5.15 -13.10 0.23
N HIS A 130 -6.42 -12.74 0.19
CA HIS A 130 -7.39 -13.41 -0.68
C HIS A 130 -7.32 -12.86 -2.11
N LEU A 131 -7.25 -13.77 -3.10
CA LEU A 131 -7.36 -13.44 -4.51
C LEU A 131 -8.82 -13.08 -4.83
N ASN A 132 -9.04 -11.89 -5.41
CA ASN A 132 -10.35 -11.34 -5.80
C ASN A 132 -11.29 -10.96 -4.66
N CYS A 133 -10.99 -9.85 -4.01
CA CYS A 133 -11.88 -9.26 -3.02
C CYS A 133 -12.60 -8.02 -3.55
N THR A 134 -13.81 -7.80 -3.05
CA THR A 134 -14.60 -6.60 -3.33
C THR A 134 -14.46 -5.61 -2.17
N ALA A 135 -14.21 -4.35 -2.48
CA ALA A 135 -14.12 -3.27 -1.52
C ALA A 135 -14.94 -2.07 -2.00
N ARG A 136 -15.25 -1.15 -1.09
CA ARG A 136 -15.62 0.20 -1.45
C ARG A 136 -14.37 1.07 -1.39
N VAL A 137 -14.14 1.87 -2.43
CA VAL A 137 -13.04 2.85 -2.41
C VAL A 137 -13.58 4.21 -2.02
N LEU A 138 -12.86 4.91 -1.15
CA LEU A 138 -13.08 6.31 -0.78
C LEU A 138 -11.90 7.16 -1.26
N VAL A 139 -12.16 8.43 -1.56
CA VAL A 139 -11.11 9.42 -1.84
C VAL A 139 -10.67 10.07 -0.53
N SER A 140 -9.36 10.10 -0.27
CA SER A 140 -8.80 10.98 0.77
C SER A 140 -8.75 12.42 0.22
N ASP A 141 -9.56 13.31 0.79
CA ASP A 141 -9.46 14.76 0.57
C ASP A 141 -8.11 15.30 1.08
#